data_AF-A0A3D5JST3-F1
#
_entry.id   AF-A0A3D5JST3-F1
#
_cell.length_a   1.000
_cell.length_b   1.000
_cell.length_c   1.000
_cell.angle_alpha   90.00
_cell.angle_beta   90.00
_cell.angle_gamma   90.00
#
_symmetry.space_group_name_H-M   'P 1'
#
loop_
_entity.id
_entity.type
_entity.pdbx_description
1 polymer ?
#
loop_
_entity_poly.entity_id
_entity_poly.type
_entity_poly.pdbx_seq_one_letter_code
_entity_poly.pdbx_strand_id
1 'polypeptide(L)'
;DGQARATDWQVCAEQPVVSGDSWQQLLAVCGELVDAGHADPGTIDFYVLRPSRDSFEVAAELTGGTYGSSGRPGTVEIIRAGSDFYGFRNESGWYGQGYALQSQALILPGPNGLVDTGSVRSHIDNVAAYDCDDAEQAEDCRTRTFNLDFALRMDDSDRSARTWPVLIEETGIECGGKQVRREHRFTLDPKTWTYAYPDALQREGCR
;
A
#
# COMPACT_ATOMS: atom_id res chain seq x y z
N ASP A 1 -16.47 7.71 25.04
CA ASP A 1 -15.64 6.94 25.99
C ASP A 1 -14.47 6.30 25.25
N GLY A 2 -13.44 7.08 24.97
CA GLY A 2 -12.27 6.62 24.20
C GLY A 2 -11.14 6.26 25.16
N GLN A 3 -11.06 5.00 25.57
CA GLN A 3 -9.82 4.50 26.16
C GLN A 3 -8.77 4.54 25.04
N ALA A 4 -7.74 5.37 25.23
CA ALA A 4 -6.54 5.28 24.42
C ALA A 4 -5.99 3.86 24.56
N ARG A 5 -6.03 3.09 23.47
CA ARG A 5 -5.47 1.74 23.45
C ARG A 5 -3.95 1.86 23.51
N ALA A 6 -3.33 1.00 24.32
CA ALA A 6 -1.88 0.94 24.36
C ALA A 6 -1.35 0.66 22.94
N THR A 7 -0.37 1.46 22.52
CA THR A 7 0.21 1.41 21.18
C THR A 7 1.72 1.46 21.33
N ASP A 8 2.42 0.50 20.73
CA ASP A 8 3.87 0.46 20.68
C ASP A 8 4.35 1.22 19.43
N TRP A 9 5.11 2.29 19.63
CA TRP A 9 5.49 3.22 18.58
C TRP A 9 6.97 3.10 18.23
N GLN A 10 7.26 3.02 16.95
CA GLN A 10 8.63 2.96 16.43
C GLN A 10 8.77 3.71 15.10
N VAL A 11 9.96 4.23 14.84
CA VAL A 11 10.31 4.71 13.50
C VAL A 11 10.46 3.49 12.60
N CYS A 12 9.61 3.39 11.58
CA CYS A 12 9.58 2.24 10.67
C CYS A 12 10.17 2.55 9.29
N ALA A 13 10.24 3.82 8.90
CA ALA A 13 11.02 4.25 7.74
C ALA A 13 11.58 5.65 7.96
N GLU A 14 12.83 5.86 7.57
CA GLU A 14 13.48 7.16 7.67
C GLU A 14 14.52 7.29 6.54
N GLN A 15 14.42 8.34 5.72
CA GLN A 15 15.40 8.59 4.67
C GLN A 15 15.49 10.08 4.31
N PRO A 16 16.69 10.68 4.29
CA PRO A 16 16.89 11.98 3.68
C PRO A 16 16.76 11.88 2.16
N VAL A 17 16.04 12.82 1.55
CA VAL A 17 15.85 12.92 0.10
C VAL A 17 16.15 14.33 -0.38
N VAL A 18 16.56 14.46 -1.64
CA VAL A 18 16.75 15.77 -2.28
C VAL A 18 15.50 16.11 -3.08
N SER A 19 14.91 17.28 -2.83
CA SER A 19 13.77 17.83 -3.57
C SER A 19 14.10 19.25 -4.01
N GLY A 20 14.21 19.46 -5.33
CA GLY A 20 14.80 20.68 -5.89
C GLY A 20 16.23 20.92 -5.38
N ASP A 21 16.49 22.13 -4.88
CA ASP A 21 17.80 22.57 -4.39
C ASP A 21 18.01 22.33 -2.87
N SER A 22 17.05 21.70 -2.19
CA SER A 22 17.12 21.42 -0.75
C SER A 22 16.96 19.94 -0.47
N TRP A 23 17.39 19.51 0.71
CA TRP A 23 17.05 18.20 1.23
C TRP A 23 15.87 18.27 2.20
N GLN A 24 15.19 17.15 2.36
CA GLN A 24 14.08 16.90 3.30
C GLN A 24 14.28 15.54 3.94
N GLN A 25 13.80 15.37 5.17
CA GLN A 25 13.75 14.08 5.86
C GLN A 25 12.34 13.50 5.68
N LEU A 26 12.23 12.33 5.05
CA LEU A 26 10.99 11.56 5.10
C LEU A 26 11.07 10.63 6.30
N LEU A 27 9.99 10.59 7.07
CA LEU A 27 9.87 9.83 8.31
C LEU A 27 8.49 9.19 8.39
N ALA A 28 8.44 7.90 8.70
CA ALA A 28 7.22 7.20 9.06
C ALA A 28 7.37 6.60 10.46
N VAL A 29 6.37 6.83 11.30
CA VAL A 29 6.27 6.27 12.64
C VAL A 29 5.10 5.30 12.67
N CYS A 30 5.40 4.03 12.92
CA CYS A 30 4.42 2.96 12.95
C CYS A 30 4.02 2.69 14.40
N GLY A 31 2.72 2.58 14.64
CA GLY A 31 2.12 2.20 15.91
C GLY A 31 1.46 0.83 15.80
N GLU A 32 1.99 -0.15 16.54
CA GLU A 32 1.34 -1.44 16.71
C GLU A 32 0.38 -1.40 17.91
N LEU A 33 -0.90 -1.72 17.70
CA LEU A 33 -1.89 -1.74 18.78
C LEU A 33 -1.69 -2.98 19.65
N VAL A 34 -1.57 -2.77 20.96
CA VAL A 34 -1.51 -3.85 21.96
C VAL A 34 -2.90 -4.45 22.16
N ASP A 35 -2.97 -5.77 22.30
CA ASP A 35 -4.20 -6.55 22.47
C ASP A 35 -5.25 -6.26 21.37
N ALA A 36 -4.78 -6.12 20.13
CA ALA A 36 -5.63 -5.88 18.97
C ALA A 36 -6.45 -7.11 18.56
N GLY A 37 -7.72 -6.89 18.23
CA GLY A 37 -8.55 -7.89 17.58
C GLY A 37 -8.07 -8.16 16.15
N HIS A 38 -8.47 -9.29 15.59
CA HIS A 38 -8.01 -9.72 14.26
C HIS A 38 -8.29 -8.70 13.14
N ALA A 39 -9.42 -7.99 13.22
CA ALA A 39 -9.79 -6.95 12.26
C ALA A 39 -9.27 -5.55 12.63
N ASP A 40 -8.67 -5.38 13.80
CA ASP A 40 -8.20 -4.07 14.25
C ASP A 40 -6.93 -3.69 13.44
N PRO A 41 -6.88 -2.51 12.80
CA PRO A 41 -5.68 -2.07 12.09
C PRO A 41 -4.61 -1.55 13.04
N GLY A 42 -3.37 -1.48 12.56
CA GLY A 42 -2.33 -0.63 13.13
C GLY A 42 -2.48 0.82 12.69
N THR A 43 -1.60 1.70 13.19
CA THR A 43 -1.57 3.11 12.79
C THR A 43 -0.20 3.51 12.22
N ILE A 44 -0.17 4.45 11.29
CA ILE A 44 1.05 5.05 10.77
C ILE A 44 0.88 6.56 10.70
N ASP A 45 1.90 7.27 11.18
CA ASP A 45 2.07 8.69 10.95
C ASP A 45 3.21 8.91 9.94
N PHE A 46 2.94 9.69 8.91
CA PHE A 46 3.90 10.06 7.89
C PHE A 46 4.25 11.53 8.00
N TYR A 47 5.54 11.85 7.88
CA TYR A 47 6.06 13.21 7.99
C TYR A 47 7.08 13.49 6.87
N VAL A 48 7.00 14.70 6.33
CA VAL A 48 8.08 15.34 5.57
C VAL A 48 8.60 16.46 6.43
N LEU A 49 9.88 16.39 6.81
CA LEU A 49 10.53 17.38 7.65
C LEU A 49 11.54 18.17 6.82
N ARG A 50 11.58 19.49 7.01
CA ARG A 50 12.61 20.37 6.43
C ARG A 50 13.61 20.75 7.51
N PRO A 51 14.91 20.75 7.22
CA PRO A 51 15.91 21.27 8.15
C PRO A 51 15.69 22.76 8.40
N SER A 52 15.80 23.16 9.66
CA SER A 52 15.73 24.55 10.13
C SER A 52 16.82 24.80 11.17
N ARG A 53 17.95 25.40 10.74
CA ARG A 53 19.16 25.62 11.55
C ARG A 53 19.62 24.38 12.32
N ASP A 54 19.17 24.21 13.57
CA ASP A 54 19.53 23.14 14.49
C ASP A 54 18.35 22.19 14.80
N SER A 55 17.25 22.29 14.06
CA SER A 55 16.03 21.50 14.23
C SER A 55 15.39 21.12 12.90
N PHE A 56 14.21 20.51 12.99
CA PHE A 56 13.35 20.22 11.85
C PHE A 56 12.01 20.94 12.00
N GLU A 57 11.48 21.43 10.88
CA GLU A 57 10.10 21.91 10.76
C GLU A 57 9.27 20.89 9.98
N VAL A 58 8.04 20.64 10.43
CA VAL A 58 7.10 19.78 9.71
C VAL A 58 6.63 20.52 8.46
N ALA A 59 7.03 20.02 7.30
CA ALA A 59 6.65 20.58 6.01
C ALA A 59 5.33 20.01 5.49
N ALA A 60 5.06 18.76 5.81
CA ALA A 60 3.81 18.06 5.54
C ALA A 60 3.69 16.87 6.48
N GLU A 61 2.46 16.50 6.84
CA GLU A 61 2.19 15.32 7.65
C GLU A 61 0.87 14.67 7.22
N LEU A 62 0.73 13.38 7.51
CA LEU A 62 -0.51 12.63 7.48
C LEU A 62 -0.47 11.64 8.65
N THR A 63 -1.22 11.95 9.70
CA THR A 63 -1.19 11.22 10.97
C THR A 63 -2.47 10.41 11.19
N GLY A 64 -2.36 9.30 11.93
CA GLY A 64 -3.49 8.45 12.29
C GLY A 64 -4.03 7.61 11.14
N GLY A 65 -3.21 7.36 10.11
CA GLY A 65 -3.60 6.48 9.01
C GLY A 65 -3.71 5.04 9.50
N THR A 66 -4.82 4.37 9.23
CA THR A 66 -5.08 3.00 9.70
C THR A 66 -4.79 1.98 8.61
N TYR A 67 -3.92 1.01 8.89
CA TYR A 67 -3.47 0.02 7.91
C TYR A 67 -3.33 -1.38 8.52
N GLY A 68 -3.32 -2.40 7.65
CA GLY A 68 -3.14 -3.79 8.04
C GLY A 68 -4.22 -4.33 8.97
N SER A 69 -3.85 -5.31 9.78
CA SER A 69 -4.77 -6.02 10.67
C SER A 69 -4.04 -6.56 11.90
N SER A 70 -4.79 -7.08 12.87
CA SER A 70 -4.25 -7.58 14.14
C SER A 70 -3.35 -6.57 14.86
N GLY A 71 -3.70 -5.28 14.75
CA GLY A 71 -2.97 -4.15 15.33
C GLY A 71 -1.70 -3.77 14.60
N ARG A 72 -1.34 -4.45 13.50
CA ARG A 72 -0.06 -4.25 12.80
C ARG A 72 -0.26 -3.40 11.54
N PRO A 73 0.46 -2.28 11.40
CA PRO A 73 0.24 -1.35 10.29
C PRO A 73 0.85 -1.79 8.95
N GLY A 74 1.74 -2.77 8.96
CA GLY A 74 2.49 -3.21 7.76
C GLY A 74 3.93 -2.69 7.74
N THR A 75 4.50 -2.65 6.55
CA THR A 75 5.87 -2.24 6.27
C THR A 75 5.88 -1.00 5.39
N VAL A 76 6.61 0.03 5.82
CA VAL A 76 6.74 1.28 5.07
C VAL A 76 8.08 1.33 4.35
N GLU A 77 8.04 1.74 3.08
CA GLU A 77 9.20 2.08 2.28
C GLU A 77 9.10 3.52 1.80
N ILE A 78 10.25 4.20 1.71
CA ILE A 78 10.34 5.52 1.08
C ILE A 78 10.65 5.31 -0.39
N ILE A 79 9.83 5.88 -1.27
CA ILE A 79 9.91 5.69 -2.72
C ILE A 79 10.14 7.01 -3.44
N ARG A 80 10.79 6.92 -4.60
CA ARG A 80 10.88 8.03 -5.57
C ARG A 80 9.78 7.86 -6.61
N ALA A 81 8.85 8.80 -6.65
CA ALA A 81 7.68 8.81 -7.52
C ALA A 81 7.75 9.90 -8.61
N GLY A 82 8.93 10.46 -8.86
CA GLY A 82 9.18 11.50 -9.86
C GLY A 82 10.62 12.02 -9.79
N SER A 83 10.95 13.00 -10.62
CA SER A 83 12.30 13.56 -10.74
C SER A 83 12.86 14.10 -9.42
N ASP A 84 12.05 14.71 -8.58
CA ASP A 84 12.43 15.22 -7.25
C ASP A 84 11.26 15.10 -6.27
N PHE A 85 10.45 14.06 -6.50
CA PHE A 85 9.18 13.81 -5.85
C PHE A 85 9.22 12.45 -5.16
N TYR A 86 9.17 12.48 -3.84
CA TYR A 86 9.31 11.30 -2.97
C TYR A 86 8.09 11.18 -2.07
N GLY A 87 7.79 9.96 -1.65
CA GLY A 87 6.72 9.67 -0.71
C GLY A 87 6.92 8.30 -0.09
N PHE A 88 5.83 7.70 0.36
CA PHE A 88 5.84 6.42 1.06
C PHE A 88 5.01 5.39 0.31
N ARG A 89 5.45 4.14 0.36
CA ARG A 89 4.64 2.96 0.08
C ARG A 89 4.45 2.20 1.39
N ASN A 90 3.21 1.92 1.76
CA ASN A 90 2.93 1.00 2.86
C ASN A 90 2.39 -0.32 2.32
N GLU A 91 3.06 -1.42 2.60
CA GLU A 91 2.56 -2.77 2.33
C GLU A 91 1.99 -3.39 3.61
N SER A 92 0.72 -3.77 3.58
CA SER A 92 0.01 -4.33 4.73
C SER A 92 -0.95 -5.41 4.28
N GLY A 93 -1.48 -6.22 5.20
CA GLY A 93 -2.38 -7.30 4.81
C GLY A 93 -3.36 -7.71 5.88
N TRP A 94 -4.41 -8.40 5.43
CA TRP A 94 -5.38 -9.09 6.24
C TRP A 94 -5.45 -10.55 5.80
N TYR A 95 -5.53 -11.47 6.76
CA TYR A 95 -5.60 -12.91 6.48
C TYR A 95 -6.75 -13.51 7.27
N GLY A 96 -7.70 -14.17 6.64
CA GLY A 96 -8.83 -14.73 7.38
C GLY A 96 -9.78 -15.52 6.52
N GLN A 97 -10.43 -16.52 7.12
CA GLN A 97 -11.43 -17.36 6.44
C GLN A 97 -10.89 -18.00 5.15
N GLY A 98 -9.59 -18.29 5.10
CA GLY A 98 -8.92 -18.86 3.93
C GLY A 98 -8.52 -17.87 2.84
N TYR A 99 -8.67 -16.57 3.08
CA TYR A 99 -8.23 -15.49 2.19
C TYR A 99 -6.94 -14.85 2.69
N ALA A 100 -6.05 -14.50 1.76
CA ALA A 100 -4.95 -13.57 1.98
C ALA A 100 -5.21 -12.31 1.16
N LEU A 101 -5.30 -11.16 1.82
CA LEU A 101 -5.60 -9.87 1.22
C LEU A 101 -4.48 -8.89 1.56
N GLN A 102 -3.44 -8.81 0.74
CA GLN A 102 -2.34 -7.86 0.92
C GLN A 102 -2.54 -6.66 0.01
N SER A 103 -2.23 -5.48 0.51
CA SER A 103 -2.38 -4.20 -0.16
C SER A 103 -1.13 -3.36 -0.05
N GLN A 104 -0.89 -2.55 -1.07
CA GLN A 104 0.14 -1.53 -1.12
C GLN A 104 -0.51 -0.16 -1.36
N ALA A 105 -0.40 0.73 -0.37
CA ALA A 105 -0.90 2.10 -0.41
C ALA A 105 0.23 3.08 -0.72
N LEU A 106 -0.06 4.12 -1.50
CA LEU A 106 0.90 5.17 -1.85
C LEU A 106 0.53 6.49 -1.17
N ILE A 107 1.41 6.99 -0.30
CA ILE A 107 1.24 8.28 0.39
C ILE A 107 2.22 9.27 -0.21
N LEU A 108 1.72 10.26 -0.96
CA LEU A 108 2.53 11.20 -1.72
C LEU A 108 2.26 12.66 -1.30
N PRO A 109 3.22 13.58 -1.47
CA PRO A 109 2.97 15.01 -1.29
C PRO A 109 1.88 15.50 -2.26
N GLY A 110 0.82 16.06 -1.72
CA GLY A 110 -0.26 16.71 -2.45
C GLY A 110 -0.35 18.22 -2.18
N PRO A 111 -1.41 18.89 -2.68
CA PRO A 111 -1.53 20.34 -2.60
C PRO A 111 -1.53 20.92 -1.18
N ASN A 112 -2.05 20.16 -0.20
CA ASN A 112 -2.27 20.61 1.18
C ASN A 112 -1.53 19.76 2.23
N GLY A 113 -0.51 19.00 1.84
CA GLY A 113 0.19 18.07 2.73
C GLY A 113 0.34 16.68 2.11
N LEU A 114 0.63 15.68 2.93
CA LEU A 114 0.67 14.29 2.46
C LEU A 114 -0.76 13.78 2.27
N VAL A 115 -0.97 12.97 1.23
CA VAL A 115 -2.28 12.37 0.94
C VAL A 115 -2.12 10.91 0.53
N ASP A 116 -3.09 10.08 0.90
CA ASP A 116 -3.24 8.73 0.33
C ASP A 116 -3.71 8.88 -1.12
N THR A 117 -2.84 8.50 -2.05
CA THR A 117 -3.08 8.59 -3.49
C THR A 117 -3.76 7.35 -4.05
N GLY A 118 -4.06 6.37 -3.22
CA GLY A 118 -4.73 5.13 -3.58
C GLY A 118 -3.98 3.90 -3.09
N SER A 119 -4.76 2.84 -2.92
CA SER A 119 -4.30 1.52 -2.53
C SER A 119 -4.74 0.49 -3.56
N VAL A 120 -3.91 -0.50 -3.80
CA VAL A 120 -4.17 -1.64 -4.68
C VAL A 120 -3.66 -2.90 -3.99
N ARG A 121 -4.15 -4.08 -4.38
CA ARG A 121 -3.59 -5.32 -3.85
C ARG A 121 -2.10 -5.43 -4.23
N SER A 122 -1.31 -6.03 -3.36
CA SER A 122 0.01 -6.57 -3.71
C SER A 122 -0.06 -8.08 -3.90
N HIS A 123 -0.96 -8.73 -3.17
CA HIS A 123 -1.28 -10.13 -3.31
C HIS A 123 -2.75 -10.37 -2.93
N ILE A 124 -3.42 -11.27 -3.63
CA ILE A 124 -4.73 -11.76 -3.24
C ILE A 124 -4.94 -13.23 -3.59
N ASP A 125 -5.35 -14.02 -2.61
CA ASP A 125 -5.73 -15.41 -2.82
C ASP A 125 -6.89 -15.85 -1.90
N ASN A 126 -7.54 -16.94 -2.30
CA ASN A 126 -8.51 -17.67 -1.49
C ASN A 126 -8.24 -19.17 -1.49
N VAL A 127 -6.99 -19.60 -1.74
CA VAL A 127 -6.69 -21.03 -1.94
C VAL A 127 -6.93 -21.84 -0.68
N ALA A 128 -6.76 -21.22 0.49
CA ALA A 128 -7.01 -21.86 1.79
C ALA A 128 -8.49 -21.89 2.19
N ALA A 129 -9.39 -21.28 1.40
CA ALA A 129 -10.83 -21.32 1.64
C ALA A 129 -11.50 -22.59 1.08
N TYR A 130 -10.77 -23.39 0.29
CA TYR A 130 -11.27 -24.59 -0.37
C TYR A 130 -10.36 -25.79 -0.10
N ASP A 131 -10.94 -26.98 0.03
CA ASP A 131 -10.19 -28.23 0.11
C ASP A 131 -10.05 -28.81 -1.29
N CYS A 132 -8.96 -28.45 -1.98
CA CYS A 132 -8.74 -28.85 -3.38
C CYS A 132 -8.20 -30.26 -3.55
N ASP A 133 -7.83 -30.93 -2.46
CA ASP A 133 -7.41 -32.32 -2.48
C ASP A 133 -8.62 -33.29 -2.43
N ASP A 134 -9.80 -32.77 -2.08
CA ASP A 134 -11.06 -33.48 -2.16
C ASP A 134 -11.57 -33.53 -3.62
N ALA A 135 -11.71 -34.75 -4.15
CA ALA A 135 -12.19 -35.00 -5.50
C ALA A 135 -13.61 -34.45 -5.74
N GLU A 136 -14.45 -34.35 -4.71
CA GLU A 136 -15.79 -33.78 -4.80
C GLU A 136 -15.76 -32.24 -4.96
N GLN A 137 -14.69 -31.58 -4.49
CA GLN A 137 -14.51 -30.14 -4.54
C GLN A 137 -13.55 -29.67 -5.64
N ALA A 138 -12.91 -30.60 -6.36
CA ALA A 138 -11.95 -30.31 -7.43
C ALA A 138 -12.51 -29.38 -8.53
N GLU A 139 -13.80 -29.45 -8.85
CA GLU A 139 -14.43 -28.52 -9.80
C GLU A 139 -14.64 -27.11 -9.23
N ASP A 140 -15.09 -27.02 -7.98
CA ASP A 140 -15.24 -25.75 -7.28
C ASP A 140 -13.88 -25.07 -7.08
N CYS A 141 -12.84 -25.84 -6.75
CA CYS A 141 -11.48 -25.33 -6.71
C CYS A 141 -11.02 -24.79 -8.05
N ARG A 142 -11.18 -25.54 -9.15
CA ARG A 142 -10.79 -25.09 -10.49
C ARG A 142 -11.51 -23.82 -10.93
N THR A 143 -12.74 -23.61 -10.50
CA THR A 143 -13.59 -22.51 -10.99
C THR A 143 -13.62 -21.29 -10.07
N ARG A 144 -13.43 -21.45 -8.76
CA ARG A 144 -13.63 -20.40 -7.75
C ARG A 144 -12.36 -19.95 -7.03
N THR A 145 -11.26 -20.68 -7.18
CA THR A 145 -9.99 -20.23 -6.61
C THR A 145 -9.31 -19.19 -7.49
N PHE A 146 -8.59 -18.29 -6.85
CA PHE A 146 -7.65 -17.37 -7.48
C PHE A 146 -6.45 -17.18 -6.58
N ASN A 147 -5.32 -16.84 -7.20
CA ASN A 147 -4.07 -16.48 -6.54
C ASN A 147 -3.35 -15.53 -7.48
N LEU A 148 -3.27 -14.26 -7.09
CA LEU A 148 -2.79 -13.19 -7.95
C LEU A 148 -1.82 -12.30 -7.18
N ASP A 149 -0.72 -11.99 -7.84
CA ASP A 149 0.25 -11.01 -7.41
C ASP A 149 0.14 -9.76 -8.27
N PHE A 150 0.39 -8.60 -7.66
CA PHE A 150 0.37 -7.30 -8.31
C PHE A 150 1.65 -6.54 -7.95
N ALA A 151 2.66 -6.61 -8.82
CA ALA A 151 3.92 -5.92 -8.58
C ALA A 151 3.82 -4.46 -9.03
N LEU A 152 3.84 -3.53 -8.06
CA LEU A 152 3.84 -2.09 -8.33
C LEU A 152 5.26 -1.56 -8.48
N ARG A 153 5.48 -0.76 -9.53
CA ARG A 153 6.69 0.05 -9.72
C ARG A 153 6.34 1.42 -10.29
N MET A 154 7.19 2.41 -10.01
CA MET A 154 7.10 3.70 -10.67
C MET A 154 7.70 3.61 -12.07
N ASP A 155 7.04 4.21 -13.06
CA ASP A 155 7.56 4.32 -14.42
C ASP A 155 8.51 5.51 -14.55
N ASP A 156 9.81 5.24 -14.33
CA ASP A 156 10.86 6.23 -14.43
C ASP A 156 11.39 6.46 -15.86
N SER A 157 10.64 6.04 -16.89
CA SER A 157 11.04 6.20 -18.30
C SER A 157 11.23 7.66 -18.71
N ASP A 158 10.34 8.56 -18.28
CA ASP A 158 10.56 10.01 -18.33
C ASP A 158 11.14 10.51 -17.00
N ARG A 159 12.47 10.45 -16.89
CA ARG A 159 13.19 10.88 -15.67
C ARG A 159 13.03 12.36 -15.33
N SER A 160 12.54 13.19 -16.25
CA SER A 160 12.35 14.62 -16.05
C SER A 160 10.96 14.96 -15.49
N ALA A 161 9.98 14.07 -15.65
CA ALA A 161 8.63 14.28 -15.17
C ALA A 161 8.59 14.47 -13.65
N ARG A 162 7.81 15.48 -13.20
CA ARG A 162 7.63 15.78 -11.78
C ARG A 162 6.98 14.62 -11.03
N THR A 163 6.07 13.91 -11.67
CA THR A 163 5.39 12.72 -11.15
C THR A 163 5.43 11.63 -12.19
N TRP A 164 5.79 10.42 -11.79
CA TRP A 164 5.81 9.25 -12.64
C TRP A 164 4.47 8.50 -12.57
N PRO A 165 4.03 7.91 -13.70
CA PRO A 165 2.95 6.93 -13.68
C PRO A 165 3.34 5.70 -12.85
N VAL A 166 2.33 5.01 -12.34
CA VAL A 166 2.46 3.69 -11.72
C VAL A 166 2.28 2.62 -12.78
N LEU A 167 3.13 1.60 -12.75
CA LEU A 167 2.99 0.36 -13.50
C LEU A 167 2.72 -0.79 -12.54
N ILE A 168 1.73 -1.61 -12.86
CA ILE A 168 1.36 -2.81 -12.10
C ILE A 168 1.44 -4.00 -13.03
N GLU A 169 2.30 -4.96 -12.70
CA GLU A 169 2.31 -6.28 -13.33
C GLU A 169 1.40 -7.22 -12.52
N GLU A 170 0.27 -7.63 -13.11
CA GLU A 170 -0.65 -8.65 -12.57
C GLU A 170 -0.21 -10.02 -13.08
N THR A 171 0.08 -10.94 -12.18
CA THR A 171 0.45 -12.33 -12.49
C THR A 171 -0.29 -13.33 -11.61
N GLY A 172 -0.44 -14.56 -12.09
CA GLY A 172 -0.96 -15.67 -11.29
C GLY A 172 -2.08 -16.41 -11.98
N ILE A 173 -3.04 -16.89 -11.20
CA ILE A 173 -4.20 -17.67 -11.64
C ILE A 173 -5.46 -16.91 -11.27
N GLU A 174 -6.24 -16.51 -12.28
CA GLU A 174 -7.59 -15.96 -12.09
C GLU A 174 -8.62 -17.07 -12.00
N CYS A 175 -9.82 -16.72 -11.54
CA CYS A 175 -10.98 -17.61 -11.48
C CYS A 175 -11.18 -18.37 -12.80
N GLY A 176 -11.60 -19.63 -12.70
CA GLY A 176 -11.63 -20.54 -13.85
C GLY A 176 -10.27 -21.17 -14.17
N GLY A 177 -9.26 -21.00 -13.31
CA GLY A 177 -7.96 -21.65 -13.44
C GLY A 177 -7.09 -21.08 -14.56
N LYS A 178 -7.40 -19.86 -15.04
CA LYS A 178 -6.70 -19.25 -16.16
C LYS A 178 -5.46 -18.51 -15.69
N GLN A 179 -4.33 -18.77 -16.33
CA GLN A 179 -3.12 -18.00 -16.09
C GLN A 179 -3.27 -16.57 -16.62
N VAL A 180 -2.80 -15.61 -15.83
CA VAL A 180 -2.78 -14.21 -16.21
C VAL A 180 -1.36 -13.64 -16.13
N ARG A 181 -1.06 -12.78 -17.10
CA ARG A 181 0.04 -11.84 -17.07
C ARG A 181 -0.41 -10.58 -17.79
N ARG A 182 -0.59 -9.47 -17.07
CA ARG A 182 -1.09 -8.20 -17.61
C ARG A 182 -0.26 -7.07 -17.04
N GLU A 183 -0.03 -6.03 -17.83
CA GLU A 183 0.55 -4.79 -17.34
C GLU A 183 -0.51 -3.70 -17.38
N HIS A 184 -0.62 -2.96 -16.28
CA HIS A 184 -1.54 -1.84 -16.13
C HIS A 184 -0.73 -0.57 -15.88
N ARG A 185 -1.15 0.56 -16.46
CA ARG A 185 -0.50 1.86 -16.28
C ARG A 185 -1.50 2.88 -15.76
N PHE A 186 -1.16 3.53 -14.65
CA PHE A 186 -1.99 4.54 -14.01
C PHE A 186 -1.23 5.85 -13.88
N THR A 187 -1.85 6.95 -14.29
CA THR A 187 -1.28 8.29 -14.12
C THR A 187 -1.99 8.97 -12.95
N LEU A 188 -1.23 9.69 -12.12
CA LEU A 188 -1.78 10.47 -11.03
C LEU A 188 -2.72 11.56 -11.59
N ASP A 189 -3.98 11.56 -11.19
CA ASP A 189 -4.92 12.61 -11.59
C ASP A 189 -4.61 13.89 -10.79
N PRO A 190 -4.24 15.01 -11.44
CA PRO A 190 -3.88 16.24 -10.73
C PRO A 190 -5.08 16.93 -10.05
N LYS A 191 -6.32 16.54 -10.35
CA LYS A 191 -7.53 17.12 -9.75
C LYS A 191 -7.90 16.44 -8.45
N THR A 192 -7.81 15.11 -8.40
CA THR A 192 -8.14 14.31 -7.22
C THR A 192 -6.92 13.95 -6.39
N TRP A 193 -5.72 14.07 -6.99
CA TRP A 193 -4.45 13.60 -6.45
C TRP A 193 -4.44 12.10 -6.14
N THR A 194 -5.08 11.30 -6.99
CA THR A 194 -5.18 9.85 -6.85
C THR A 194 -4.79 9.10 -8.12
N TYR A 195 -4.30 7.89 -7.97
CA TYR A 195 -4.27 6.88 -9.02
C TYR A 195 -5.62 6.18 -9.06
N ALA A 196 -6.30 6.24 -10.21
CA ALA A 196 -7.60 5.59 -10.39
C ALA A 196 -7.43 4.08 -10.65
N TYR A 197 -7.18 3.31 -9.59
CA TYR A 197 -7.14 1.85 -9.69
C TYR A 197 -8.56 1.29 -9.85
N PRO A 198 -8.79 0.37 -10.81
CA PRO A 198 -10.10 -0.24 -10.98
C PRO A 198 -10.35 -1.31 -9.91
N ASP A 199 -11.62 -1.51 -9.54
CA ASP A 199 -12.06 -2.54 -8.57
C ASP A 199 -11.58 -3.94 -8.94
N ALA A 200 -11.33 -4.21 -10.22
CA ALA A 200 -10.76 -5.47 -10.69
C ALA A 200 -9.40 -5.80 -10.06
N LEU A 201 -8.60 -4.79 -9.66
CA LEU A 201 -7.32 -4.99 -8.95
C LEU A 201 -7.50 -5.09 -7.42
N GLN A 202 -8.74 -5.05 -6.94
CA GLN A 202 -9.10 -5.19 -5.53
C GLN A 202 -10.12 -6.31 -5.28
N ARG A 203 -10.54 -7.03 -6.33
CA ARG A 203 -11.59 -8.05 -6.32
C ARG A 203 -11.31 -9.15 -5.28
N GLU A 204 -12.28 -9.45 -4.42
CA GLU A 204 -12.20 -10.54 -3.43
C GLU A 204 -13.06 -11.75 -3.82
N GLY A 205 -13.34 -11.91 -5.11
CA GLY A 205 -14.18 -12.98 -5.62
C GLY A 205 -14.21 -13.07 -7.14
N CYS A 206 -14.90 -14.09 -7.64
CA CYS A 206 -14.96 -14.46 -9.06
C CYS A 206 -16.10 -13.80 -9.86
N ARG A 207 -16.60 -12.64 -9.43
CA ARG A 207 -17.70 -11.91 -10.11
C ARG A 207 -17.23 -10.59 -10.69
#